data_AF-A0A3P9CG55-F1
#
_entry.id   AF-A0A3P9CG55-F1
#
_cell.length_a   1.000
_cell.length_b   1.000
_cell.length_c   1.000
_cell.angle_alpha   90.00
_cell.angle_beta   90.00
_cell.angle_gamma   90.00
#
_symmetry.space_group_name_H-M   'P 1'
#
loop_
_entity.id
_entity.type
_entity.pdbx_description
1 polymer ?
#
loop_
_entity_poly.entity_id
_entity_poly.type
_entity_poly.pdbx_seq_one_letter_code
_entity_poly.pdbx_strand_id
1 'polypeptide(L)'
;MLTESWLTSLTPDTSVTLPGFQLLRADRTRDSGKRKGGGLAVFVNDRWCNPGHITVKEQLCSRDIELLAVSMLDVYLWCCQVHDQCYTDITCGSDTCWPSGYCKMFICECDRKAAECFARSSWNPEHDTIFKDYCQ
;
A
#
# COMPACT_ATOMS: atom_id res chain seq x y z
N MET A 1 -8.54 -10.21 -0.32
CA MET A 1 -9.59 -11.18 -0.72
C MET A 1 -10.28 -10.63 -1.95
N LEU A 2 -10.43 -11.42 -3.02
CA LEU A 2 -11.14 -11.03 -4.25
C LEU A 2 -12.48 -11.77 -4.28
N THR A 3 -13.59 -11.04 -4.40
CA THR A 3 -14.91 -11.65 -4.55
C THR A 3 -15.62 -11.00 -5.72
N GLU A 4 -16.06 -11.81 -6.69
CA GLU A 4 -17.11 -11.36 -7.60
C GLU A 4 -18.35 -11.03 -6.77
N SER A 5 -18.86 -9.83 -6.95
CA SER A 5 -19.97 -9.31 -6.17
C SER A 5 -21.19 -9.07 -7.07
N TRP A 6 -22.30 -8.65 -6.46
CA TRP A 6 -23.49 -8.17 -7.16
C TRP A 6 -23.63 -6.66 -6.98
N LEU A 7 -22.50 -5.96 -6.81
CA LEU A 7 -22.50 -4.54 -6.51
C LEU A 7 -22.80 -3.72 -7.76
N THR A 8 -23.61 -2.70 -7.53
CA THR A 8 -24.04 -1.75 -8.55
C THR A 8 -23.80 -0.35 -8.01
N SER A 9 -23.85 0.64 -8.90
CA SER A 9 -23.77 2.06 -8.50
C SER A 9 -24.88 2.50 -7.53
N LEU A 10 -25.96 1.71 -7.43
CA LEU A 10 -27.05 1.94 -6.48
C LEU A 10 -26.76 1.36 -5.10
N THR A 11 -25.73 0.50 -4.97
CA THR A 11 -25.32 -0.07 -3.70
C THR A 11 -24.40 0.93 -2.99
N PRO A 12 -24.80 1.47 -1.82
CA PRO A 12 -24.00 2.46 -1.11
C PRO A 12 -22.75 1.81 -0.50
N ASP A 13 -21.62 2.52 -0.50
CA ASP A 13 -20.36 2.02 0.07
C ASP A 13 -20.52 1.61 1.54
N THR A 14 -21.38 2.30 2.30
CA THR A 14 -21.65 2.00 3.71
C THR A 14 -22.18 0.58 3.96
N SER A 15 -22.80 -0.04 2.95
CA SER A 15 -23.32 -1.41 3.05
C SER A 15 -22.24 -2.48 2.87
N VAL A 16 -21.08 -2.09 2.35
CA VAL A 16 -19.99 -2.99 1.97
C VAL A 16 -18.65 -2.63 2.59
N THR A 17 -18.56 -1.50 3.30
CA THR A 17 -17.37 -1.12 4.07
C THR A 17 -17.13 -2.11 5.20
N LEU A 18 -15.91 -2.61 5.30
CA LEU A 18 -15.44 -3.47 6.39
C LEU A 18 -14.44 -2.69 7.24
N PRO A 19 -14.61 -2.59 8.58
CA PRO A 19 -13.65 -1.91 9.43
C PRO A 19 -12.24 -2.49 9.32
N GLY A 20 -11.24 -1.63 9.15
CA GLY A 20 -9.83 -2.03 8.98
C GLY A 20 -9.47 -2.48 7.56
N PHE A 21 -10.37 -2.28 6.59
CA PHE A 21 -10.11 -2.55 5.18
C PHE A 21 -10.49 -1.35 4.32
N GLN A 22 -9.61 -1.01 3.38
CA GLN A 22 -9.96 -0.19 2.23
C GLN A 22 -10.73 -0.99 1.20
N LEU A 23 -11.90 -0.47 0.82
CA LEU A 23 -12.71 -1.00 -0.26
C LEU A 23 -12.32 -0.32 -1.57
N LEU A 24 -11.91 -1.11 -2.55
CA LEU A 24 -11.81 -0.68 -3.94
C LEU A 24 -12.88 -1.40 -4.74
N ARG A 25 -13.62 -0.64 -5.53
CA ARG A 25 -14.83 -1.13 -6.20
C ARG A 25 -14.83 -0.73 -7.66
N ALA A 26 -15.16 -1.69 -8.51
CA ALA A 26 -15.48 -1.48 -9.91
C ALA A 26 -16.89 -2.00 -10.15
N ASP A 27 -17.88 -1.13 -10.05
CA ASP A 27 -19.28 -1.50 -10.27
C ASP A 27 -19.55 -1.86 -11.72
N ARG A 28 -20.53 -2.74 -11.91
CA ARG A 28 -20.94 -3.17 -13.24
C ARG A 28 -21.67 -2.07 -14.02
N THR A 29 -21.29 -1.90 -15.28
CA THR A 29 -21.98 -1.02 -16.22
C THR A 29 -22.97 -1.80 -17.12
N ARG A 30 -23.88 -1.07 -17.78
CA ARG A 30 -24.82 -1.65 -18.75
C ARG A 30 -24.12 -2.32 -19.94
N ASP A 31 -22.91 -1.86 -20.26
CA ASP A 31 -22.13 -2.29 -21.42
C ASP A 31 -21.62 -3.73 -21.29
N SER A 32 -21.59 -4.29 -20.08
CA SER A 32 -21.20 -5.68 -19.83
C SER A 32 -22.21 -6.69 -20.40
N GLY A 33 -23.49 -6.35 -20.56
CA GLY A 33 -24.48 -7.27 -21.16
C GLY A 33 -24.68 -8.62 -20.44
N LYS A 34 -24.02 -8.88 -19.30
CA LYS A 34 -24.20 -10.11 -18.49
C LYS A 34 -25.61 -10.15 -17.88
N ARG A 35 -26.12 -11.33 -17.53
CA ARG A 35 -27.47 -11.45 -16.90
C ARG A 35 -27.43 -11.74 -15.40
N LYS A 36 -26.26 -12.13 -14.90
CA LYS A 36 -25.98 -12.58 -13.52
C LYS A 36 -24.53 -12.25 -13.18
N GLY A 37 -24.22 -12.00 -11.91
CA GLY A 37 -22.92 -11.48 -11.46
C GLY A 37 -22.69 -10.03 -11.90
N GLY A 38 -21.84 -9.31 -11.18
CA GLY A 38 -21.38 -8.02 -11.65
C GLY A 38 -20.67 -7.17 -10.60
N GLY A 39 -19.48 -6.71 -11.00
CA GLY A 39 -18.73 -5.71 -10.25
C GLY A 39 -17.73 -6.36 -9.30
N LEU A 40 -16.51 -5.84 -9.35
CA LEU A 40 -15.41 -6.29 -8.51
C LEU A 40 -15.34 -5.46 -7.23
N ALA A 41 -15.16 -6.15 -6.12
CA ALA A 41 -14.73 -5.54 -4.87
C ALA A 41 -13.39 -6.16 -4.44
N VAL A 42 -12.44 -5.30 -4.11
CA VAL A 42 -11.15 -5.68 -3.54
C VAL A 42 -11.07 -5.04 -2.16
N PHE A 43 -10.87 -5.88 -1.16
CA PHE A 43 -10.65 -5.44 0.22
C PHE A 43 -9.17 -5.54 0.54
N VAL A 44 -8.55 -4.39 0.78
CA VAL A 44 -7.14 -4.26 1.17
C VAL A 44 -7.10 -3.97 2.66
N ASN A 45 -6.36 -4.78 3.42
CA ASN A 45 -6.24 -4.59 4.86
C ASN A 45 -5.36 -3.37 5.17
N ASP A 46 -5.82 -2.48 6.05
CA ASP A 46 -5.10 -1.27 6.44
C ASP A 46 -3.75 -1.57 7.13
N ARG A 47 -3.60 -2.78 7.68
CA ARG A 47 -2.36 -3.26 8.30
C ARG A 47 -1.30 -3.70 7.28
N TRP A 48 -1.71 -3.97 6.04
CA TRP A 48 -0.85 -4.48 4.98
C TRP A 48 -0.40 -3.37 4.03
N CYS A 49 -1.32 -2.50 3.63
CA CYS A 49 -1.06 -1.40 2.71
C CYS A 49 -1.62 -0.10 3.27
N ASN A 50 -0.83 0.97 3.19
CA ASN A 50 -1.32 2.30 3.50
C ASN A 50 -2.36 2.71 2.43
N PRO A 51 -3.54 3.22 2.81
CA PRO A 51 -4.55 3.68 1.85
C PRO A 51 -4.02 4.67 0.80
N GLY A 52 -3.07 5.54 1.18
CA GLY A 52 -2.48 6.51 0.25
C GLY A 52 -1.58 5.88 -0.85
N HIS A 53 -1.24 4.60 -0.71
CA HIS A 53 -0.36 3.85 -1.61
C HIS A 53 -1.10 2.79 -2.42
N ILE A 54 -2.43 2.79 -2.32
CA ILE A 54 -3.31 1.96 -3.13
C ILE A 54 -3.67 2.75 -4.38
N THR A 55 -3.42 2.19 -5.56
CA THR A 55 -3.76 2.82 -6.84
C THR A 55 -4.46 1.83 -7.76
N VAL A 56 -5.59 2.23 -8.32
CA VAL A 56 -6.24 1.50 -9.41
C VAL A 56 -5.51 1.86 -10.71
N LYS A 57 -4.87 0.88 -11.33
CA LYS A 57 -4.10 1.06 -12.58
C LYS A 57 -4.97 0.94 -13.81
N GLU A 58 -5.91 0.00 -13.78
CA GLU A 58 -6.78 -0.29 -14.91
C GLU A 58 -8.12 -0.81 -14.41
N GLN A 59 -9.18 -0.40 -15.09
CA GLN A 59 -10.53 -0.88 -14.85
C GLN A 59 -11.20 -1.13 -16.20
N LEU A 60 -11.66 -2.36 -16.42
CA LEU A 60 -12.39 -2.75 -17.62
C LEU A 60 -13.67 -3.48 -17.21
N CYS A 61 -14.79 -3.08 -17.82
CA CYS A 61 -16.07 -3.76 -17.67
C CYS A 61 -16.63 -4.04 -19.06
N SER A 62 -16.46 -5.26 -19.53
CA SER A 62 -16.97 -5.73 -20.81
C SER A 62 -17.81 -6.99 -20.64
N ARG A 63 -18.33 -7.52 -21.75
CA ARG A 63 -19.12 -8.76 -21.74
C ARG A 63 -18.31 -9.97 -21.30
N ASP A 64 -17.07 -10.02 -21.73
CA ASP A 64 -16.23 -11.19 -21.53
C ASP A 64 -15.27 -11.01 -20.35
N ILE A 65 -14.91 -9.77 -20.00
CA ILE A 65 -13.89 -9.45 -18.99
C ILE A 65 -14.39 -8.37 -18.03
N GLU A 66 -14.24 -8.64 -16.73
CA GLU A 66 -14.28 -7.63 -15.68
C GLU A 66 -12.89 -7.61 -15.03
N LEU A 67 -12.18 -6.50 -15.15
CA LEU A 67 -10.83 -6.33 -14.64
C LEU A 67 -10.80 -5.12 -13.72
N LEU A 68 -10.21 -5.31 -12.53
CA LEU A 68 -9.83 -4.25 -11.63
C LEU A 68 -8.38 -4.50 -11.21
N ALA A 69 -7.44 -3.85 -11.91
CA ALA A 69 -6.02 -3.96 -11.62
C ALA A 69 -5.65 -2.95 -10.52
N VAL A 70 -5.25 -3.48 -9.37
CA VAL A 70 -4.87 -2.68 -8.20
C VAL A 70 -3.38 -2.86 -7.94
N SER A 71 -2.67 -1.75 -7.88
CA SER A 71 -1.31 -1.68 -7.35
C SER A 71 -1.38 -1.26 -5.90
N MET A 72 -0.81 -2.08 -5.03
CA MET A 72 -0.69 -1.83 -3.59
C MET A 72 0.78 -1.96 -3.20
N LEU A 73 1.27 -1.05 -2.37
CA LEU A 73 2.62 -1.12 -1.83
C LEU A 73 2.55 -1.50 -0.36
N ASP A 74 3.19 -2.61 -0.01
CA ASP A 74 3.24 -3.08 1.37
C ASP A 74 3.83 -1.99 2.28
N VAL A 75 3.20 -1.77 3.44
CA VAL A 75 3.63 -0.75 4.41
C VAL A 75 5.09 -0.98 4.80
N TYR A 76 5.50 -2.24 4.92
CA TYR A 76 6.89 -2.62 5.19
C TYR A 76 7.87 -2.12 4.13
N LEU A 77 7.55 -2.33 2.84
CA LEU A 77 8.42 -1.94 1.74
C LEU A 77 8.52 -0.42 1.62
N TRP A 78 7.41 0.28 1.90
CA TRP A 78 7.41 1.74 1.98
C TRP A 78 8.29 2.28 3.12
N CYS A 79 8.22 1.67 4.32
CA CYS A 79 9.07 2.08 5.44
C CYS A 79 10.56 1.94 5.10
N CYS A 80 10.97 0.85 4.43
CA CYS A 80 12.34 0.69 3.94
C CYS A 80 12.72 1.77 2.92
N GLN A 81 11.87 2.01 1.91
CA GLN A 81 12.16 3.03 0.89
C GLN A 81 12.33 4.44 1.50
N VAL A 82 11.55 4.79 2.52
CA VAL A 82 11.68 6.07 3.23
C VAL A 82 12.96 6.11 4.08
N HIS A 83 13.32 4.99 4.71
CA HIS A 83 14.56 4.86 5.47
C HIS A 83 15.79 5.03 4.58
N ASP A 84 15.87 4.28 3.48
CA ASP A 84 16.96 4.37 2.50
C ASP A 84 17.08 5.78 1.92
N GLN A 85 15.97 6.40 1.49
CA GLN A 85 15.99 7.77 1.00
C GLN A 85 16.53 8.74 2.05
N CYS A 86 16.08 8.62 3.31
CA CYS A 86 16.54 9.44 4.42
C CYS A 86 18.06 9.29 4.64
N TYR A 87 18.58 8.06 4.55
CA TYR A 87 20.01 7.78 4.67
C TYR A 87 20.83 8.30 3.48
N THR A 88 20.31 8.24 2.25
CA THR A 88 20.99 8.83 1.08
C THR A 88 21.07 10.35 1.11
N ASP A 89 20.10 11.02 1.75
CA ASP A 89 20.09 12.47 1.91
C ASP A 89 21.11 12.95 2.98
N ILE A 90 21.67 12.04 3.78
CA ILE A 90 22.67 12.34 4.80
C ILE A 90 24.04 12.55 4.15
N THR A 91 24.52 13.79 4.15
CA THR A 91 25.81 14.19 3.56
C THR A 91 27.02 14.00 4.48
N CYS A 92 26.97 13.06 5.44
CA CYS A 92 28.04 12.87 6.43
C CYS A 92 29.40 12.38 5.88
N GLY A 93 29.55 12.31 4.56
CA GLY A 93 30.80 12.00 3.87
C GLY A 93 31.71 13.19 3.59
N SER A 94 31.31 14.43 3.88
CA SER A 94 32.23 15.58 3.80
C SER A 94 32.91 15.85 5.14
N ASP A 95 34.20 16.23 5.09
CA ASP A 95 35.06 16.61 6.23
C ASP A 95 34.50 17.76 7.12
N THR A 96 33.27 18.18 6.90
CA THR A 96 32.57 19.28 7.56
C THR A 96 31.65 18.85 8.70
N CYS A 97 31.52 17.55 9.00
CA CYS A 97 30.78 17.08 10.18
C CYS A 97 31.59 17.25 11.47
N TRP A 98 31.83 18.50 11.86
CA TRP A 98 32.28 18.87 13.20
C TRP A 98 31.26 19.82 13.84
N PRO A 99 30.74 19.52 15.04
CA PRO A 99 31.02 18.37 15.89
C PRO A 99 30.22 17.12 15.47
N SER A 100 30.82 15.94 15.67
CA SER A 100 30.34 14.59 15.31
C SER A 100 28.93 14.20 15.80
N GLY A 101 28.29 15.04 16.61
CA GLY A 101 26.94 14.83 17.13
C GLY A 101 25.83 15.08 16.10
N TYR A 102 26.01 16.01 15.16
CA TYR A 102 24.92 16.40 14.24
C TYR A 102 24.54 15.26 13.29
N CYS A 103 25.52 14.58 12.70
CA CYS A 103 25.27 13.42 11.86
C CYS A 103 24.50 12.32 12.62
N LYS A 104 24.92 12.05 13.85
CA LYS A 104 24.31 11.05 14.72
C LYS A 104 22.84 11.39 15.04
N MET A 105 22.50 12.68 15.12
CA MET A 105 21.11 13.12 15.31
C MET A 105 20.25 12.89 14.06
N PHE A 106 20.77 13.13 12.85
CA PHE A 106 20.02 12.88 11.60
C PHE A 106 19.79 11.40 11.35
N ILE A 107 20.80 10.56 11.55
CA ILE A 107 20.70 9.10 11.48
C ILE A 107 19.64 8.60 12.47
N CYS A 108 19.71 9.05 13.73
CA CYS A 108 18.74 8.68 14.76
C CYS A 108 17.30 9.10 14.40
N GLU A 109 17.13 10.25 13.75
CA GLU A 109 15.82 10.72 13.31
C GLU A 109 15.27 9.88 12.13
N CYS A 110 16.13 9.45 11.21
CA CYS A 110 15.76 8.50 10.15
C CYS A 110 15.32 7.16 10.75
N ASP A 111 16.11 6.61 11.68
CA ASP A 111 15.79 5.34 12.37
C ASP A 111 14.51 5.44 13.20
N ARG A 112 14.28 6.56 13.90
CA ARG A 112 13.05 6.81 14.67
C ARG A 112 11.83 6.79 13.76
N LYS A 113 11.87 7.50 12.62
CA LYS A 113 10.75 7.52 11.66
C LYS A 113 10.49 6.15 11.04
N ALA A 114 11.54 5.40 10.73
CA ALA A 114 11.42 4.03 10.24
C ALA A 114 10.79 3.11 11.31
N ALA A 115 11.25 3.18 12.56
CA ALA A 115 10.70 2.40 13.66
C ALA A 115 9.21 2.72 13.92
N GLU A 116 8.83 3.99 13.90
CA GLU A 116 7.42 4.41 14.01
C GLU A 116 6.57 3.90 12.84
N CYS A 117 7.15 3.80 11.65
CA CYS A 117 6.51 3.25 10.47
C CYS A 117 6.30 1.73 10.62
N PHE A 118 7.34 0.99 11.00
CA PHE A 118 7.26 -0.46 11.22
C PHE A 118 6.35 -0.84 12.40
N ALA A 119 6.24 0.00 13.43
CA ALA A 119 5.33 -0.23 14.56
C ALA A 119 3.85 -0.22 14.16
N ARG A 120 3.49 0.37 13.00
CA ARG A 120 2.12 0.40 12.49
C ARG A 120 1.77 -0.81 11.64
N SER A 121 2.75 -1.56 11.15
CA SER A 121 2.53 -2.73 10.30
C SER A 121 2.56 -4.04 11.10
N SER A 122 1.86 -5.05 10.59
CA SER A 122 1.83 -6.39 11.21
C SER A 122 2.93 -7.25 10.62
N TRP A 123 3.87 -7.70 11.45
CA TRP A 123 4.98 -8.56 11.01
C TRP A 123 4.47 -9.80 10.27
N ASN A 124 4.91 -9.97 9.02
CA ASN A 124 4.60 -11.13 8.20
C ASN A 124 5.86 -12.01 8.08
N PRO A 125 5.89 -13.22 8.68
CA PRO A 125 7.02 -14.13 8.62
C PRO A 125 7.42 -14.54 7.19
N GLU A 126 6.47 -14.53 6.24
CA GLU A 126 6.75 -14.91 4.85
C GLU A 126 7.61 -13.88 4.09
N HIS A 127 7.74 -12.65 4.63
CA HIS A 127 8.56 -11.59 4.04
C HIS A 127 9.90 -11.38 4.77
N ASP A 128 10.26 -12.27 5.71
CA ASP A 128 11.49 -12.18 6.50
C ASP A 128 12.75 -12.20 5.62
N THR A 129 12.70 -12.86 4.46
CA THR A 129 13.82 -12.95 3.51
C THR A 129 13.93 -11.78 2.54
N ILE A 130 12.86 -11.01 2.33
CA ILE A 130 12.86 -9.81 1.47
C ILE A 130 13.64 -8.67 2.14
N PHE A 131 13.78 -8.75 3.47
CA PHE A 131 14.48 -7.79 4.33
C PHE A 131 15.91 -7.43 3.88
N LYS A 132 16.65 -8.38 3.29
CA LYS A 132 18.06 -8.18 2.94
C LYS A 132 18.30 -7.39 1.65
N ASP A 133 17.30 -7.30 0.77
CA ASP A 133 17.48 -6.73 -0.57
C ASP A 133 17.00 -5.28 -0.68
N TYR A 134 16.20 -4.79 0.29
CA TYR A 134 15.44 -3.53 0.15
C TYR A 134 15.69 -2.47 1.22
N CYS A 135 16.39 -2.79 2.31
CA CYS A 135 16.85 -1.82 3.30
C CYS A 135 18.39 -1.93 3.30
N GLN A 136 19.13 -0.94 2.78
CA GLN A 136 20.61 -0.96 2.68
C GLN A 136 21.30 0.18 3.41
#